data_AF-A0A9W5N163-F1
#
_entry.id   AF-A0A9W5N163-F1
#
_cell.length_a   1.000
_cell.length_b   1.000
_cell.length_c   1.000
_cell.angle_alpha   90.00
_cell.angle_beta   90.00
_cell.angle_gamma   90.00
#
_symmetry.space_group_name_H-M   'P 1'
#
loop_
_entity.id
_entity.type
_entity.pdbx_description
1 polymer ?
#
loop_
_entity_poly.entity_id
_entity_poly.type
_entity_poly.pdbx_seq_one_letter_code
_entity_poly.pdbx_strand_id
1 'polypeptide(L)'
;MNATNRIPVSVRITQEDADFIAELKIEGANTPSEKIRELLKQARLAHTQTRDYGSALTAQEQFFQAAKHDVLHAEKQAGVHSHIVARLFEQLPDLGATLAADLPEEADLDSLKKYERELMWRIVRLTDSILQLAVTGKGAAYDDTVLQQLENTLKLAKIVQQSGEV
;
A
#
# COMPACT_ATOMS: atom_id res chain seq x y z
N MET A 1 20.30 33.91 1.16
CA MET A 1 21.42 33.04 1.54
C MET A 1 21.30 32.76 3.03
N ASN A 2 21.19 31.49 3.44
CA ASN A 2 21.74 31.02 4.71
C ASN A 2 21.90 29.50 4.60
N ALA A 3 23.16 29.08 4.56
CA ALA A 3 23.54 27.68 4.46
C ALA A 3 22.89 26.87 5.59
N THR A 4 22.34 25.72 5.23
CA THR A 4 21.77 24.69 6.10
C THR A 4 22.67 24.44 7.31
N ASN A 5 22.31 24.99 8.47
CA ASN A 5 23.09 24.82 9.69
C ASN A 5 23.00 23.34 10.12
N ARG A 6 24.07 22.56 9.87
CA ARG A 6 24.13 21.14 10.23
C ARG A 6 24.57 21.03 11.69
N ILE A 7 23.64 20.67 12.57
CA ILE A 7 23.94 20.46 13.99
C ILE A 7 24.49 19.03 14.15
N PRO A 8 25.72 18.83 14.69
CA PRO A 8 26.24 17.50 14.94
C PRO A 8 25.46 16.85 16.09
N VAL A 9 24.94 15.65 15.85
CA VAL A 9 24.25 14.85 16.86
C VAL A 9 25.09 13.60 17.14
N SER A 10 25.51 13.44 18.39
CA SER A 10 26.21 12.23 18.86
C SER A 10 25.22 11.34 19.58
N VAL A 11 24.88 10.20 18.97
CA VAL A 11 23.95 9.20 19.54
C VAL A 11 24.69 7.90 19.76
N ARG A 12 24.43 7.23 20.89
CA ARG A 12 24.86 5.85 21.13
C ARG A 12 23.76 4.93 20.64
N ILE A 13 24.08 4.07 19.68
CA ILE A 13 23.20 3.04 19.15
C ILE A 13 23.80 1.66 19.44
N THR A 14 22.98 0.62 19.34
CA THR A 14 23.48 -0.76 19.49
C THR A 14 24.32 -1.15 18.26
N GLN A 15 25.11 -2.21 18.39
CA GLN A 15 25.87 -2.75 17.25
C GLN A 15 24.93 -3.22 16.13
N GLU A 16 23.81 -3.85 16.50
CA GLU A 16 22.79 -4.33 15.57
C GLU A 16 22.18 -3.18 14.75
N ASP A 17 21.85 -2.04 15.40
CA ASP A 17 21.33 -0.86 14.70
C ASP A 17 22.38 -0.25 13.74
N ALA A 18 23.65 -0.28 14.13
CA ALA A 18 24.74 0.22 13.30
C ALA A 18 24.95 -0.63 12.04
N ASP A 19 24.90 -1.95 12.20
CA ASP A 19 25.03 -2.91 11.11
C ASP A 19 23.82 -2.80 10.17
N PHE A 20 22.60 -2.68 10.71
CA PHE A 20 21.38 -2.43 9.94
C PHE A 20 21.50 -1.16 9.07
N ILE A 21 21.95 -0.04 9.63
CA ILE A 21 22.15 1.21 8.88
C ILE A 21 23.24 1.05 7.81
N ALA A 22 24.30 0.28 8.11
CA ALA A 22 25.38 0.03 7.15
C ALA A 22 24.91 -0.78 5.94
N GLU A 23 24.02 -1.76 6.14
CA GLU A 23 23.49 -2.61 5.08
C GLU A 23 22.34 -1.99 4.30
N LEU A 24 21.59 -1.06 4.91
CA LEU A 24 20.40 -0.44 4.32
C LEU A 24 20.72 0.27 2.98
N LYS A 25 20.05 -0.12 1.90
CA LYS A 25 20.22 0.51 0.58
C LYS A 25 19.15 1.58 0.38
N ILE A 26 19.56 2.85 0.37
CA ILE A 26 18.71 3.99 0.06
C ILE A 26 19.27 4.69 -1.17
N GLU A 27 18.42 4.92 -2.17
CA GLU A 27 18.81 5.58 -3.41
C GLU A 27 19.34 7.01 -3.14
N GLY A 28 20.59 7.27 -3.52
CA GLY A 28 21.26 8.55 -3.29
C GLY A 28 21.94 8.73 -1.92
N ALA A 29 21.95 7.72 -1.05
CA ALA A 29 22.62 7.78 0.26
C ALA A 29 23.62 6.61 0.45
N ASN A 30 24.91 6.93 0.47
CA ASN A 30 25.97 5.92 0.57
C ASN A 30 26.61 5.87 1.95
N THR A 31 26.67 7.00 2.66
CA THR A 31 27.24 7.07 4.01
C THR A 31 26.19 6.84 5.09
N PRO A 32 26.55 6.27 6.26
CA PRO A 32 25.60 6.11 7.37
C PRO A 32 24.91 7.43 7.76
N SER A 33 25.63 8.55 7.74
CA SER A 33 25.07 9.88 8.01
C SER A 33 24.12 10.39 6.91
N GLU A 34 24.26 9.95 5.66
CA GLU A 34 23.26 10.22 4.60
C GLU A 34 22.02 9.36 4.79
N LYS A 35 22.20 8.08 5.10
CA LYS A 35 21.09 7.15 5.34
C LYS A 35 20.25 7.59 6.54
N ILE A 36 20.88 8.00 7.63
CA ILE A 36 20.18 8.57 8.80
C ILE A 36 19.41 9.84 8.41
N ARG A 37 19.99 10.70 7.56
CA ARG A 37 19.29 11.92 7.09
C ARG A 37 18.08 11.59 6.23
N GLU A 38 18.19 10.63 5.32
CA GLU A 38 17.05 10.19 4.50
C GLU A 38 16.00 9.47 5.35
N LEU A 39 16.38 8.64 6.32
CA LEU A 39 15.44 8.06 7.29
C LEU A 39 14.72 9.13 8.11
N LEU A 40 15.44 10.14 8.60
CA LEU A 40 14.83 11.28 9.31
C LEU A 40 13.93 12.12 8.40
N LYS A 41 14.28 12.27 7.12
CA LYS A 41 13.46 12.96 6.14
C LYS A 41 12.19 12.18 5.85
N GLN A 42 12.26 10.85 5.69
CA GLN A 42 11.10 9.97 5.56
C GLN A 42 10.23 9.99 6.81
N ALA A 43 10.82 9.88 8.00
CA ALA A 43 10.10 9.99 9.27
C ALA A 43 9.46 11.37 9.45
N ARG A 44 10.14 12.43 9.02
CA ARG A 44 9.59 13.79 9.02
C ARG A 44 8.45 13.91 8.00
N LEU A 45 8.59 13.39 6.78
CA LEU A 45 7.50 13.38 5.80
C LEU A 45 6.29 12.63 6.38
N ALA A 46 6.48 11.45 6.95
CA ALA A 46 5.43 10.70 7.65
C ALA A 46 4.78 11.47 8.83
N HIS A 47 5.57 12.27 9.56
CA HIS A 47 5.09 13.02 10.72
C HIS A 47 4.55 14.43 10.38
N THR A 48 4.92 15.03 9.25
CA THR A 48 4.54 16.41 8.88
C THR A 48 3.52 16.45 7.74
N GLN A 49 3.42 15.40 6.93
CA GLN A 49 2.40 15.26 5.87
C GLN A 49 1.14 14.53 6.38
N THR A 50 0.79 14.70 7.65
CA THR A 50 -0.27 13.93 8.32
C THR A 50 -1.67 14.04 7.68
N ARG A 51 -1.91 14.80 6.59
CA ARG A 51 -3.26 14.91 5.97
C ARG A 51 -3.30 15.17 4.46
N ASP A 52 -2.25 14.85 3.72
CA ASP A 52 -2.32 14.95 2.25
C ASP A 52 -2.36 13.55 1.62
N TYR A 53 -3.47 13.25 0.96
CA TYR A 53 -3.69 11.99 0.26
C TYR A 53 -2.58 11.70 -0.75
N GLY A 54 -2.11 12.70 -1.50
CA GLY A 54 -1.05 12.49 -2.51
C GLY A 54 0.28 12.05 -1.90
N SER A 55 0.61 12.60 -0.75
CA SER A 55 1.80 12.23 0.02
C SER A 55 1.68 10.82 0.63
N ALA A 56 0.51 10.48 1.19
CA ALA A 56 0.23 9.15 1.70
C ALA A 56 0.26 8.09 0.61
N LEU A 57 -0.31 8.39 -0.56
CA LEU A 57 -0.29 7.50 -1.73
C LEU A 57 1.14 7.23 -2.19
N THR A 58 1.95 8.28 -2.36
CA THR A 58 3.36 8.14 -2.76
C THR A 58 4.13 7.25 -1.78
N ALA A 59 3.90 7.42 -0.48
CA ALA A 59 4.54 6.60 0.54
C ALA A 59 4.12 5.12 0.46
N GLN A 60 2.83 4.85 0.25
CA GLN A 60 2.32 3.48 0.09
C GLN A 60 2.83 2.83 -1.20
N GLU A 61 2.86 3.55 -2.32
CA GLU A 61 3.42 3.04 -3.59
C GLU A 61 4.90 2.67 -3.44
N GLN A 62 5.69 3.56 -2.82
CA GLN A 62 7.11 3.30 -2.54
C GLN A 62 7.30 2.08 -1.64
N PHE A 63 6.45 1.91 -0.63
CA PHE A 63 6.50 0.76 0.28
C PHE A 63 6.32 -0.56 -0.48
N PHE A 64 5.37 -0.63 -1.41
CA PHE A 64 5.12 -1.85 -2.19
C PHE A 64 6.02 -2.00 -3.43
N GLN A 65 6.77 -0.95 -3.82
CA GLN A 65 7.52 -0.94 -5.08
C GLN A 65 8.58 -2.04 -5.16
N ALA A 66 9.31 -2.31 -4.08
CA ALA A 66 10.33 -3.36 -4.04
C ALA A 66 9.69 -4.75 -4.24
N ALA A 67 8.64 -5.06 -3.47
CA ALA A 67 7.91 -6.32 -3.59
C ALA A 67 7.28 -6.49 -4.98
N LYS A 68 6.70 -5.42 -5.55
CA LYS A 68 6.15 -5.42 -6.90
C LYS A 68 7.22 -5.75 -7.94
N HIS A 69 8.41 -5.17 -7.82
CA HIS A 69 9.51 -5.42 -8.75
C HIS A 69 10.01 -6.87 -8.66
N ASP A 70 10.19 -7.39 -7.46
CA ASP A 70 10.63 -8.77 -7.23
C ASP A 70 9.64 -9.79 -7.79
N VAL A 71 8.33 -9.56 -7.58
CA VAL A 71 7.26 -10.40 -8.13
C VAL A 71 7.25 -10.33 -9.66
N LEU A 72 7.28 -9.13 -10.26
CA LEU A 72 7.32 -8.97 -11.72
C LEU A 72 8.56 -9.61 -12.35
N HIS A 73 9.69 -9.56 -11.67
CA HIS A 73 10.91 -10.21 -12.10
C HIS A 73 10.77 -11.75 -12.06
N ALA A 74 10.20 -12.30 -10.99
CA ALA A 74 9.92 -13.73 -10.88
C ALA A 74 8.90 -14.21 -11.94
N GLU A 75 7.83 -13.44 -12.17
CA GLU A 75 6.84 -13.68 -13.22
C GLU A 75 7.49 -13.76 -14.60
N LYS A 76 8.36 -12.79 -14.92
CA LYS A 76 9.09 -12.74 -16.18
C LYS A 76 10.01 -13.95 -16.39
N GLN A 77 10.68 -14.41 -15.33
CA GLN A 77 11.55 -15.60 -15.39
C GLN A 77 10.75 -16.89 -15.62
N ALA A 78 9.59 -17.01 -14.99
CA ALA A 78 8.71 -18.17 -15.13
C ALA A 78 7.83 -18.13 -16.40
N GLY A 79 7.75 -16.99 -17.09
CA GLY A 79 6.90 -16.82 -18.28
C GLY A 79 5.40 -16.83 -17.95
N VAL A 80 5.04 -16.49 -16.71
CA VAL A 80 3.66 -16.42 -16.22
C VAL A 80 3.32 -15.00 -15.79
N HIS A 81 2.04 -14.69 -15.66
CA HIS A 81 1.59 -13.40 -15.14
C HIS A 81 0.25 -13.56 -14.41
N SER A 82 0.11 -12.94 -13.23
CA SER A 82 -1.15 -12.90 -12.49
C SER A 82 -1.76 -11.51 -12.54
N HIS A 83 -2.91 -11.41 -13.21
CA HIS A 83 -3.73 -10.21 -13.19
C HIS A 83 -4.28 -9.89 -11.80
N ILE A 84 -4.56 -10.90 -10.96
CA ILE A 84 -4.98 -10.69 -9.56
C ILE A 84 -3.89 -9.95 -8.78
N VAL A 85 -2.65 -10.43 -8.86
CA VAL A 85 -1.53 -9.84 -8.13
C VAL A 85 -1.21 -8.44 -8.64
N ALA A 86 -1.21 -8.25 -9.97
CA ALA A 86 -1.04 -6.94 -10.58
C ALA A 86 -2.10 -5.93 -10.09
N ARG A 87 -3.36 -6.36 -10.02
CA ARG A 87 -4.48 -5.53 -9.57
C ARG A 87 -4.39 -5.16 -8.09
N LEU A 88 -3.92 -6.08 -7.26
CA LEU A 88 -3.69 -5.81 -5.84
C LEU A 88 -2.59 -4.76 -5.65
N PHE A 89 -1.47 -4.88 -6.37
CA PHE A 89 -0.39 -3.87 -6.32
C PHE A 89 -0.81 -2.50 -6.89
N GLU A 90 -1.85 -2.44 -7.73
CA GLU A 90 -2.43 -1.19 -8.24
C GLU A 90 -3.38 -0.54 -7.23
N GLN A 91 -4.25 -1.31 -6.56
CA GLN A 91 -5.36 -0.77 -5.77
C GLN A 91 -5.11 -0.72 -4.26
N LEU A 92 -4.20 -1.55 -3.74
CA LEU A 92 -3.88 -1.58 -2.32
C LEU A 92 -3.20 -0.29 -1.82
N PRO A 93 -2.28 0.34 -2.57
CA PRO A 93 -1.70 1.62 -2.16
C PRO A 93 -2.74 2.73 -2.01
N ASP A 94 -3.72 2.78 -2.91
CA ASP A 94 -4.85 3.73 -2.87
C ASP A 94 -5.70 3.52 -1.61
N LEU A 95 -6.06 2.27 -1.28
CA LEU A 95 -6.78 1.96 -0.04
C LEU A 95 -5.97 2.35 1.21
N GLY A 96 -4.68 2.04 1.23
CA GLY A 96 -3.78 2.40 2.32
C GLY A 96 -3.62 3.91 2.48
N ALA A 97 -3.62 4.65 1.38
CA ALA A 97 -3.55 6.11 1.38
C ALA A 97 -4.82 6.74 1.94
N THR A 98 -5.99 6.28 1.51
CA THR A 98 -7.28 6.72 2.06
C THR A 98 -7.37 6.45 3.57
N LEU A 99 -6.92 5.28 4.03
CA LEU A 99 -6.87 4.96 5.46
C LEU A 99 -5.99 5.94 6.25
N ALA A 100 -4.85 6.33 5.70
CA ALA A 100 -3.86 7.16 6.38
C ALA A 100 -4.13 8.67 6.29
N ALA A 101 -4.74 9.14 5.20
CA ALA A 101 -4.85 10.57 4.90
C ALA A 101 -6.24 11.17 5.14
N ASP A 102 -7.32 10.42 4.89
CA ASP A 102 -8.70 10.93 5.04
C ASP A 102 -9.23 10.77 6.47
N LEU A 103 -8.34 10.81 7.46
CA LEU A 103 -8.74 10.73 8.86
C LEU A 103 -9.67 11.89 9.22
N PRO A 104 -10.81 11.64 9.86
CA PRO A 104 -11.76 12.69 10.23
C PRO A 104 -11.07 13.71 11.14
N GLU A 105 -11.07 14.98 10.74
CA GLU A 105 -10.43 16.05 11.50
C GLU A 105 -11.19 16.38 12.78
N GLU A 106 -12.51 16.18 12.76
CA GLU A 106 -13.41 16.34 13.89
C GLU A 106 -14.02 14.98 14.28
N ALA A 107 -14.21 14.76 15.58
CA ALA A 107 -14.84 13.55 16.11
C ALA A 107 -16.38 13.60 15.99
N ASP A 108 -16.90 14.15 14.89
CA ASP A 108 -18.32 14.22 14.60
C ASP A 108 -18.77 13.01 13.76
N LEU A 109 -20.05 12.66 13.94
CA LEU A 109 -20.64 11.47 13.32
C LEU A 109 -20.77 11.60 11.80
N ASP A 110 -20.87 12.82 11.25
CA ASP A 110 -21.01 13.03 9.80
C ASP A 110 -19.67 12.93 9.08
N SER A 111 -18.57 13.37 9.68
CA SER A 111 -17.22 13.12 9.16
C SER A 111 -16.87 11.63 9.19
N LEU A 112 -17.23 10.92 10.25
CA LEU A 112 -17.03 9.46 10.34
C LEU A 112 -17.80 8.71 9.24
N LYS A 113 -19.06 9.09 8.96
CA LYS A 113 -19.85 8.50 7.86
C LYS A 113 -19.25 8.75 6.48
N LYS A 114 -18.66 9.93 6.26
CA LYS A 114 -17.98 10.24 4.98
C LYS A 114 -16.75 9.38 4.81
N TYR A 115 -15.93 9.25 5.86
CA TYR A 115 -14.75 8.39 5.85
C TYR A 115 -15.11 6.92 5.59
N GLU A 116 -16.12 6.39 6.28
CA GLU A 116 -16.64 5.03 6.05
C GLU A 116 -17.08 4.82 4.59
N ARG A 117 -17.76 5.81 4.00
CA ARG A 117 -18.22 5.74 2.61
C ARG A 117 -17.07 5.68 1.61
N GLU A 118 -16.04 6.51 1.78
CA GLU A 118 -14.89 6.52 0.89
C GLU A 118 -14.12 5.19 0.96
N LEU A 119 -13.92 4.65 2.17
CA LEU A 119 -13.34 3.31 2.34
C LEU A 119 -14.19 2.23 1.66
N MET A 120 -15.51 2.29 1.83
CA MET A 120 -16.42 1.34 1.17
C MET A 120 -16.30 1.43 -0.35
N TRP A 121 -16.22 2.63 -0.93
CA TRP A 121 -16.01 2.82 -2.36
C TRP A 121 -14.72 2.16 -2.86
N ARG A 122 -13.62 2.27 -2.11
CA ARG A 122 -12.36 1.61 -2.44
C ARG A 122 -12.45 0.08 -2.34
N ILE A 123 -13.12 -0.44 -1.32
CA ILE A 123 -13.37 -1.88 -1.15
C ILE A 123 -14.22 -2.43 -2.30
N VAL A 124 -15.29 -1.72 -2.67
CA VAL A 124 -16.16 -2.11 -3.81
C VAL A 124 -15.35 -2.12 -5.10
N ARG A 125 -14.56 -1.08 -5.37
CA ARG A 125 -13.73 -1.00 -6.59
C ARG A 125 -12.72 -2.15 -6.71
N LEU A 126 -12.12 -2.57 -5.59
CA LEU A 126 -11.25 -3.75 -5.54
C LEU A 126 -12.06 -5.03 -5.82
N THR A 127 -13.20 -5.18 -5.15
CA THR A 127 -14.09 -6.33 -5.30
C THR A 127 -14.57 -6.47 -6.74
N ASP A 128 -15.06 -5.39 -7.35
CA ASP A 128 -15.49 -5.36 -8.75
C ASP A 128 -14.38 -5.76 -9.71
N SER A 129 -13.16 -5.28 -9.47
CA SER A 129 -12.01 -5.63 -10.30
C SER A 129 -11.69 -7.13 -10.22
N ILE A 130 -11.77 -7.73 -9.04
CA ILE A 130 -11.54 -9.16 -8.84
C ILE A 130 -12.69 -9.99 -9.44
N LEU A 131 -13.94 -9.56 -9.28
CA LEU A 131 -15.10 -10.22 -9.88
C LEU A 131 -15.05 -10.17 -11.41
N GLN A 132 -14.61 -9.06 -12.01
CA GLN A 132 -14.39 -8.97 -13.46
C GLN A 132 -13.37 -10.01 -13.94
N LEU A 133 -12.28 -10.21 -13.19
CA LEU A 133 -11.29 -11.25 -13.49
C LEU A 133 -11.89 -12.66 -13.40
N ALA A 134 -12.78 -12.89 -12.44
CA ALA A 134 -13.50 -14.15 -12.30
C ALA A 134 -14.42 -14.45 -13.50
N VAL A 135 -15.00 -13.41 -14.11
CA VAL A 135 -15.83 -13.52 -15.33
C VAL A 135 -14.97 -13.79 -16.57
N THR A 136 -13.81 -13.15 -16.70
CA THR A 136 -12.91 -13.35 -17.86
C THR A 136 -12.28 -14.74 -17.90
N GLY A 137 -12.22 -15.45 -16.77
CA GLY A 137 -11.81 -16.86 -16.71
C GLY A 137 -10.29 -17.09 -16.77
N LYS A 138 -9.89 -18.20 -17.41
CA LYS A 138 -8.52 -18.77 -17.38
C LYS A 138 -7.42 -17.76 -17.73
N GLY A 139 -6.33 -17.80 -16.99
CA GLY A 139 -5.16 -16.91 -17.17
C GLY A 139 -5.16 -15.65 -16.29
N ALA A 140 -6.18 -15.42 -15.46
CA ALA A 140 -6.20 -14.30 -14.52
C ALA A 140 -5.25 -14.48 -13.31
N ALA A 141 -4.85 -15.72 -13.03
CA ALA A 141 -4.04 -16.11 -11.89
C ALA A 141 -2.88 -17.01 -12.35
N TYR A 142 -1.91 -17.25 -11.46
CA TYR A 142 -0.86 -18.24 -11.71
C TYR A 142 -1.44 -19.66 -11.89
N ASP A 143 -2.52 -19.95 -11.18
CA ASP A 143 -3.30 -21.18 -11.28
C ASP A 143 -4.78 -20.81 -11.44
N ASP A 144 -5.41 -21.34 -12.49
CA ASP A 144 -6.82 -21.12 -12.81
C ASP A 144 -7.78 -21.57 -11.69
N THR A 145 -7.34 -22.42 -10.76
CA THR A 145 -8.16 -22.86 -9.63
C THR A 145 -8.29 -21.82 -8.52
N VAL A 146 -7.40 -20.81 -8.47
CA VAL A 146 -7.38 -19.80 -7.38
C VAL A 146 -8.70 -19.03 -7.31
N LEU A 147 -9.34 -18.79 -8.45
CA LEU A 147 -10.64 -18.10 -8.51
C LEU A 147 -11.79 -18.89 -7.86
N GLN A 148 -11.63 -20.20 -7.63
CA GLN A 148 -12.62 -21.01 -6.90
C GLN A 148 -12.79 -20.54 -5.45
N GLN A 149 -11.80 -19.85 -4.87
CA GLN A 149 -11.91 -19.27 -3.53
C GLN A 149 -13.04 -18.23 -3.41
N LEU A 150 -13.51 -17.68 -4.53
CA LEU A 150 -14.65 -16.75 -4.56
C LEU A 150 -16.01 -17.44 -4.36
N GLU A 151 -16.10 -18.76 -4.43
CA GLU A 151 -17.37 -19.49 -4.41
C GLU A 151 -18.22 -19.16 -3.18
N ASN A 152 -17.62 -19.11 -1.99
CA ASN A 152 -18.32 -18.77 -0.76
C ASN A 152 -18.76 -17.30 -0.73
N THR A 153 -17.93 -16.39 -1.22
CA THR A 153 -18.25 -14.96 -1.32
C THR A 153 -19.43 -14.72 -2.27
N LEU A 154 -19.48 -15.43 -3.40
CA LEU A 154 -20.59 -15.37 -4.35
C LEU A 154 -21.88 -15.95 -3.77
N LYS A 155 -21.80 -17.04 -2.99
CA LYS A 155 -22.95 -17.59 -2.26
C LYS A 155 -23.51 -16.56 -1.27
N LEU A 156 -22.65 -15.91 -0.50
CA LEU A 156 -23.07 -14.85 0.43
C LEU A 156 -23.71 -13.67 -0.30
N ALA A 157 -23.10 -13.22 -1.41
CA ALA A 157 -23.66 -12.15 -2.24
C ALA A 157 -25.08 -12.50 -2.74
N LYS A 158 -25.29 -13.76 -3.16
CA LYS A 158 -26.62 -14.25 -3.57
C LYS A 158 -27.62 -14.26 -2.42
N ILE A 159 -27.22 -14.68 -1.22
CA ILE A 159 -28.08 -14.67 -0.03
C ILE A 159 -28.48 -13.23 0.33
N VAL A 160 -27.53 -12.29 0.30
CA VAL A 160 -27.79 -10.86 0.56
C VAL A 160 -28.76 -10.29 -0.47
N GLN A 161 -28.58 -10.60 -1.75
CA GLN A 161 -29.50 -10.17 -2.82
C GLN A 161 -30.92 -10.70 -2.59
N GLN A 162 -31.06 -11.99 -2.28
CA GLN A 162 -32.36 -12.62 -2.00
C GLN A 162 -33.02 -12.08 -0.73
N SER A 163 -32.23 -11.66 0.26
CA SER A 163 -32.73 -11.10 1.52
C SER A 163 -33.11 -9.62 1.39
N GLY A 164 -32.53 -8.91 0.42
CA GLY A 164 -32.86 -7.50 0.11
C GLY A 164 -34.03 -7.32 -0.86
N GLU A 165 -34.54 -8.40 -1.47
CA GLU A 165 -35.74 -8.41 -2.32
C GLU A 165 -37.06 -8.60 -1.53
N VAL A 166 -37.03 -8.51 -0.20
CA VAL A 166 -38.20 -8.61 0.71
C VAL A 166 -38.59 -7.26 1.29
#